data_AF-A0A0C1R4L3-F1
#
_entry.id   AF-A0A0C1R4L3-F1
#
_cell.length_a   1.000
_cell.length_b   1.000
_cell.length_c   1.000
_cell.angle_alpha   90.00
_cell.angle_beta   90.00
_cell.angle_gamma   90.00
#
_symmetry.space_group_name_H-M   'P 1'
#
loop_
_entity.id
_entity.type
_entity.pdbx_description
1 polymer ?
#
loop_
_entity_poly.entity_id
_entity_poly.type
_entity_poly.pdbx_seq_one_letter_code
_entity_poly.pdbx_strand_id
1 'polypeptide(L)'
;MSIFISMPYDQVSQGVLKILSQFSTDLRSANEMINTLLTNDKLNVDNNFLNFVSNFEQGKYYQFRSEGYMEALVHTKAYNEMNLCYWINNLQTPANNYFTEAFSSLDRVSRSFLSDDDFRDLIIETGAIKQIQMKLIETIRMYNLNCSQSRF
;
A
#
# COMPACT_ATOMS: atom_id res chain seq x y z
N MET A 1 4.82 -31.61 1.40
CA MET A 1 3.70 -31.17 2.25
C MET A 1 4.28 -30.14 3.20
N SER A 2 4.11 -28.85 2.91
CA SER A 2 4.71 -27.77 3.71
C SER A 2 3.81 -27.52 4.91
N ILE A 3 4.34 -27.76 6.11
CA ILE A 3 3.67 -27.46 7.37
C ILE A 3 3.70 -25.94 7.54
N PHE A 4 2.58 -25.27 7.24
CA PHE A 4 2.40 -23.88 7.65
C PHE A 4 2.13 -23.87 9.17
N ILE A 5 3.14 -23.50 9.94
CA ILE A 5 2.96 -23.23 11.37
C ILE A 5 2.18 -21.92 11.46
N SER A 6 0.93 -21.96 11.94
CA SER A 6 0.16 -20.75 12.23
C SER A 6 0.85 -19.98 13.35
N MET A 7 1.34 -18.78 13.07
CA MET A 7 1.82 -17.88 14.12
C MET A 7 0.63 -17.31 14.90
N PRO A 8 0.75 -17.07 16.22
CA PRO A 8 -0.30 -16.40 16.98
C PRO A 8 -0.65 -15.06 16.34
N TYR A 9 -1.95 -14.73 16.25
CA TYR A 9 -2.40 -13.50 15.61
C TYR A 9 -1.75 -12.25 16.19
N ASP A 10 -1.41 -12.25 17.47
CA ASP A 10 -0.68 -11.14 18.10
C ASP A 10 0.69 -10.89 17.46
N GLN A 11 1.46 -11.96 17.20
CA GLN A 11 2.79 -11.86 16.58
C GLN A 11 2.67 -11.42 15.11
N VAL A 12 1.70 -11.97 14.38
CA VAL A 12 1.42 -11.58 12.99
C VAL A 12 1.00 -10.11 12.93
N SER A 13 0.10 -9.68 13.81
CA SER A 13 -0.42 -8.30 13.86
C SER A 13 0.66 -7.28 14.16
N GLN A 14 1.57 -7.58 15.10
CA GLN A 14 2.73 -6.72 15.37
C GLN A 14 3.67 -6.63 14.16
N GLY A 15 3.91 -7.75 13.48
CA GLY A 15 4.71 -7.79 12.26
C GLY A 15 4.07 -6.98 11.13
N VAL A 16 2.76 -7.12 10.93
CA VAL A 16 1.97 -6.33 9.99
C VAL A 16 2.05 -4.85 10.34
N LEU A 17 1.79 -4.45 11.59
CA LEU A 17 1.83 -3.05 12.00
C LEU A 17 3.18 -2.41 11.69
N LYS A 18 4.28 -3.09 12.00
CA LYS A 18 5.63 -2.60 11.66
C LYS A 18 5.81 -2.36 10.17
N ILE A 19 5.29 -3.26 9.32
CA ILE A 19 5.35 -3.10 7.86
C ILE A 19 4.47 -1.94 7.42
N LEU A 20 3.25 -1.78 7.99
CA LEU A 20 2.35 -0.67 7.67
C LEU A 20 2.98 0.67 8.00
N SER A 21 3.62 0.82 9.16
CA SER A 21 4.29 2.08 9.54
C SER A 21 5.49 2.41 8.65
N GLN A 22 6.26 1.39 8.23
CA GLN A 22 7.31 1.59 7.24
C GLN A 22 6.71 2.07 5.91
N PHE A 23 5.69 1.37 5.42
CA PHE A 23 5.00 1.70 4.18
C PHE A 23 4.45 3.14 4.23
N SER A 24 3.83 3.54 5.33
CA SER A 24 3.34 4.91 5.55
C SER A 24 4.44 5.96 5.52
N THR A 25 5.66 5.62 5.95
CA THR A 25 6.82 6.52 5.89
C THR A 25 7.27 6.71 4.45
N ASP A 26 7.41 5.61 3.70
CA ASP A 26 7.85 5.65 2.30
C ASP A 26 6.81 6.34 1.39
N LEU A 27 5.53 6.17 1.69
CA LEU A 27 4.46 6.90 1.01
C LEU A 27 4.52 8.41 1.20
N ARG A 28 4.99 8.90 2.36
CA ARG A 28 5.17 10.34 2.59
C ARG A 28 6.35 10.87 1.78
N SER A 29 7.46 10.13 1.75
CA SER A 29 8.62 10.42 0.91
C SER A 29 8.24 10.54 -0.56
N ALA A 30 7.58 9.52 -1.12
CA ALA A 30 7.08 9.56 -2.50
C ALA A 30 6.10 10.72 -2.76
N ASN A 31 5.25 11.06 -1.78
CA ASN A 31 4.31 12.18 -1.92
C ASN A 31 5.02 13.54 -2.05
N GLU A 32 6.14 13.75 -1.37
CA GLU A 32 6.96 14.96 -1.53
C GLU A 32 7.53 15.05 -2.95
N MET A 33 8.05 13.94 -3.48
CA MET A 33 8.54 13.86 -4.87
C MET A 33 7.43 14.14 -5.88
N ILE A 34 6.25 13.57 -5.67
CA ILE A 34 5.07 13.80 -6.53
C ILE A 34 4.69 15.28 -6.57
N ASN A 35 4.68 15.96 -5.42
CA ASN A 35 4.34 17.37 -5.35
C ASN A 35 5.35 18.24 -6.13
N THR A 36 6.64 17.89 -6.08
CA THR A 36 7.67 18.55 -6.91
C THR A 36 7.39 18.34 -8.40
N LEU A 37 7.14 17.11 -8.81
CA LEU A 37 6.88 16.75 -10.21
C LEU A 37 5.59 17.37 -10.76
N LEU A 38 4.60 17.65 -9.91
CA LEU A 38 3.38 18.37 -10.30
C LEU A 38 3.62 19.84 -10.69
N THR A 39 4.79 20.41 -10.37
CA THR A 39 5.17 21.75 -10.84
C THR A 39 5.74 21.74 -12.27
N ASN A 40 6.01 20.56 -12.84
CA ASN A 40 6.51 20.42 -14.20
C ASN A 40 5.33 20.52 -15.20
N ASP A 41 5.36 21.55 -16.04
CA ASP A 41 4.31 21.88 -17.03
C ASP A 41 3.99 20.78 -18.06
N LYS A 42 4.88 19.80 -18.22
CA LYS A 42 4.64 18.65 -19.10
C LYS A 42 4.00 17.49 -18.36
N LEU A 43 4.41 17.23 -17.13
CA LEU A 43 3.88 16.14 -16.31
C LEU A 43 2.49 16.47 -15.76
N ASN A 44 2.25 17.72 -15.36
CA ASN A 44 0.99 18.14 -14.75
C ASN A 44 -0.21 18.20 -15.72
N VAL A 45 0.04 18.00 -17.02
CA VAL A 45 -0.98 17.82 -18.05
C VAL A 45 -1.00 16.40 -18.65
N ASP A 46 -0.07 15.53 -18.23
CA ASP A 46 -0.03 14.14 -18.70
C ASP A 46 -1.11 13.31 -17.97
N ASN A 47 -2.06 12.77 -18.74
CA ASN A 47 -3.18 12.02 -18.18
C ASN A 47 -2.74 10.77 -17.39
N ASN A 48 -1.66 10.08 -17.78
CA ASN A 48 -1.19 8.91 -17.05
C ASN A 48 -0.54 9.33 -15.74
N PHE A 49 0.22 10.44 -15.72
CA PHE A 49 0.77 10.97 -14.48
C PHE A 49 -0.33 11.44 -13.53
N LEU A 50 -1.32 12.17 -14.01
CA LEU A 50 -2.47 12.59 -13.19
C LEU A 50 -3.29 11.39 -12.67
N ASN A 51 -3.47 10.35 -13.48
CA ASN A 51 -4.10 9.10 -13.04
C ASN A 51 -3.26 8.37 -11.99
N PHE A 52 -1.93 8.37 -12.13
CA PHE A 52 -1.02 7.85 -11.11
C PHE A 52 -1.23 8.61 -9.79
N VAL A 53 -1.18 9.94 -9.80
CA VAL A 53 -1.35 10.77 -8.60
C VAL A 53 -2.72 10.52 -7.95
N SER A 54 -3.80 10.53 -8.73
CA SER A 54 -5.15 10.29 -8.22
C SER A 54 -5.29 8.93 -7.52
N ASN A 55 -4.81 7.85 -8.16
CA ASN A 55 -4.87 6.52 -7.57
C ASN A 55 -3.92 6.37 -6.39
N PHE A 56 -2.74 7.00 -6.44
CA PHE A 56 -1.78 7.00 -5.35
C PHE A 56 -2.35 7.65 -4.08
N GLU A 57 -3.07 8.77 -4.22
CA GLU A 57 -3.74 9.43 -3.10
C GLU A 57 -4.86 8.57 -2.49
N GLN A 58 -5.66 7.89 -3.33
CA GLN A 58 -6.65 6.94 -2.82
C GLN A 58 -5.99 5.77 -2.09
N GLY A 59 -4.91 5.20 -2.65
CA GLY A 59 -4.12 4.16 -2.02
C GLY A 59 -3.60 4.57 -0.65
N LYS A 60 -3.01 5.77 -0.56
CA LYS A 60 -2.55 6.38 0.71
C LYS A 60 -3.66 6.51 1.74
N TYR A 61 -4.81 7.03 1.32
CA TYR A 61 -5.96 7.21 2.22
C TYR A 61 -6.35 5.89 2.89
N TYR A 62 -6.51 4.81 2.11
CA TYR A 62 -6.84 3.50 2.67
C TYR A 62 -5.70 2.92 3.49
N GLN A 63 -4.44 3.09 3.06
CA GLN A 63 -3.26 2.59 3.76
C GLN A 63 -3.12 3.20 5.17
N PHE A 64 -3.26 4.52 5.32
CA PHE A 64 -3.18 5.16 6.64
C PHE A 64 -4.32 4.72 7.57
N ARG A 65 -5.53 4.55 7.04
CA ARG A 65 -6.64 3.97 7.81
C ARG A 65 -6.35 2.53 8.22
N SER A 66 -5.68 1.78 7.35
CA SER A 66 -5.29 0.41 7.59
C SER A 66 -4.26 0.27 8.70
N GLU A 67 -3.27 1.18 8.73
CA GLU A 67 -2.31 1.30 9.82
C GLU A 67 -3.01 1.58 11.14
N GLY A 68 -3.83 2.64 11.21
CA GLY A 68 -4.52 3.01 12.46
C GLY A 68 -5.49 1.94 12.96
N TYR A 69 -6.17 1.22 12.05
CA TYR A 69 -7.02 0.09 12.45
C TYR A 69 -6.19 -1.06 13.05
N MET A 70 -5.06 -1.41 12.41
CA MET A 70 -4.18 -2.46 12.92
C MET A 70 -3.53 -2.05 14.25
N GLU A 71 -3.15 -0.79 14.41
CA GLU A 71 -2.63 -0.25 15.68
C GLU A 71 -3.64 -0.45 16.82
N ALA A 72 -4.92 -0.14 16.57
CA ALA A 72 -6.00 -0.35 17.54
C ALA A 72 -6.18 -1.83 17.88
N LEU A 73 -6.14 -2.73 16.88
CA LEU A 73 -6.18 -4.18 17.14
C LEU A 73 -4.99 -4.62 17.99
N VAL A 74 -3.78 -4.11 17.69
CA VAL A 74 -2.55 -4.49 18.39
C VAL A 74 -2.56 -4.06 19.86
N HIS A 75 -3.07 -2.88 20.12
CA HIS A 75 -3.18 -2.33 21.48
C HIS A 75 -4.25 -3.08 22.30
N THR A 76 -5.41 -3.34 21.71
CA THR A 76 -6.56 -3.95 22.40
C THR A 76 -6.54 -5.47 22.41
N LYS A 77 -5.65 -6.10 21.63
CA LYS A 77 -5.59 -7.55 21.39
C LYS A 77 -6.88 -8.13 20.78
N ALA A 78 -7.67 -7.32 20.08
CA ALA A 78 -8.97 -7.68 19.53
C ALA A 78 -8.90 -8.43 18.18
N TYR A 79 -8.02 -9.42 18.05
CA TYR A 79 -7.69 -10.09 16.77
C TYR A 79 -8.68 -11.18 16.33
N ASN A 80 -9.96 -11.09 16.68
CA ASN A 80 -10.91 -12.09 16.19
C ASN A 80 -10.99 -12.05 14.64
N GLU A 81 -11.40 -13.17 14.06
CA GLU A 81 -11.49 -13.33 12.60
C GLU A 81 -12.32 -12.24 11.93
N MET A 82 -13.45 -11.84 12.54
CA MET A 82 -14.31 -10.79 12.01
C MET A 82 -13.56 -9.45 11.86
N ASN A 83 -12.81 -9.05 12.89
CA ASN A 83 -12.05 -7.80 12.89
C ASN A 83 -10.90 -7.83 11.87
N LEU A 84 -10.20 -8.95 11.76
CA LEU A 84 -9.12 -9.12 10.79
C LEU A 84 -9.66 -9.17 9.35
N CYS A 85 -10.76 -9.86 9.11
CA CYS A 85 -11.40 -9.89 7.80
C CYS A 85 -12.01 -8.55 7.39
N TYR A 86 -12.57 -7.80 8.34
CA TYR A 86 -12.99 -6.43 8.08
C TYR A 86 -11.80 -5.57 7.60
N TRP A 87 -10.69 -5.62 8.33
CA TRP A 87 -9.46 -4.89 7.97
C TRP A 87 -8.93 -5.29 6.58
N ILE A 88 -8.86 -6.59 6.29
CA ILE A 88 -8.41 -7.08 4.98
C ILE A 88 -9.31 -6.56 3.87
N ASN A 89 -10.61 -6.82 3.96
CA ASN A 89 -11.54 -6.58 2.86
C ASN A 89 -11.85 -5.09 2.63
N ASN A 90 -11.87 -4.29 3.70
CA ASN A 90 -12.33 -2.89 3.62
C ASN A 90 -11.20 -1.86 3.62
N LEU A 91 -9.98 -2.25 3.98
CA LEU A 91 -8.85 -1.33 4.08
C LEU A 91 -7.67 -1.81 3.23
N GLN A 92 -7.17 -3.03 3.46
CA GLN A 92 -6.00 -3.54 2.73
C GLN A 92 -6.28 -3.81 1.25
N THR A 93 -7.36 -4.53 0.92
CA THR A 93 -7.70 -4.83 -0.47
C THR A 93 -7.96 -3.56 -1.30
N PRO A 94 -8.74 -2.57 -0.83
CA PRO A 94 -8.89 -1.32 -1.55
C PRO A 94 -7.56 -0.57 -1.74
N ALA A 95 -6.74 -0.45 -0.69
CA ALA A 95 -5.42 0.18 -0.81
C ALA A 95 -4.57 -0.49 -1.91
N ASN A 96 -4.53 -1.83 -1.92
CA ASN A 96 -3.77 -2.61 -2.88
C ASN A 96 -4.24 -2.40 -4.33
N ASN A 97 -5.56 -2.36 -4.55
CA ASN A 97 -6.12 -2.13 -5.86
C ASN A 97 -5.75 -0.74 -6.39
N TYR A 98 -5.89 0.31 -5.57
CA TYR A 98 -5.52 1.67 -5.96
C TYR A 98 -4.02 1.80 -6.26
N PHE A 99 -3.15 1.22 -5.43
CA PHE A 99 -1.71 1.24 -5.71
C PHE A 99 -1.36 0.47 -6.99
N THR A 100 -2.02 -0.65 -7.27
CA THR A 100 -1.81 -1.40 -8.51
C THR A 100 -2.12 -0.55 -9.75
N GLU A 101 -3.25 0.16 -9.74
CA GLU A 101 -3.64 1.08 -10.81
C GLU A 101 -2.69 2.29 -10.91
N ALA A 102 -2.28 2.84 -9.76
CA ALA A 102 -1.31 3.93 -9.71
C ALA A 102 -0.01 3.51 -10.40
N PHE A 103 0.56 2.37 -9.99
CA PHE A 103 1.80 1.86 -10.55
C PHE A 103 1.71 1.52 -12.03
N SER A 104 0.58 0.97 -12.48
CA SER A 104 0.34 0.76 -13.92
C SER A 104 0.36 2.07 -14.70
N SER A 105 -0.20 3.13 -14.13
CA SER A 105 -0.23 4.47 -14.74
C SER A 105 1.17 5.10 -14.78
N LEU A 106 1.94 4.96 -13.70
CA LEU A 106 3.33 5.44 -13.64
C LEU A 106 4.21 4.74 -14.69
N ASP A 107 4.08 3.42 -14.84
CA ASP A 107 4.82 2.64 -15.82
C ASP A 107 4.52 3.13 -17.25
N ARG A 108 3.30 3.60 -17.54
CA ARG A 108 2.91 4.14 -18.87
C ARG A 108 3.55 5.49 -19.18
N VAL A 109 3.65 6.39 -18.21
CA VAL A 109 4.28 7.71 -18.41
C VAL A 109 5.81 7.60 -18.42
N SER A 110 6.38 6.57 -17.78
CA SER A 110 7.83 6.45 -17.58
C SER A 110 8.65 6.63 -18.84
N ARG A 111 8.27 6.00 -19.96
CA ARG A 111 9.01 6.03 -21.23
C ARG A 111 9.26 7.44 -21.77
N SER A 112 8.38 8.38 -21.43
CA SER A 112 8.44 9.76 -21.91
C SER A 112 9.29 10.68 -21.02
N PHE A 113 9.59 10.27 -19.78
CA PHE A 113 10.20 11.12 -18.75
C PHE A 113 11.42 10.49 -18.06
N LEU A 114 11.97 9.37 -18.56
CA LEU A 114 13.18 8.74 -18.00
C LEU A 114 14.43 9.64 -18.01
N SER A 115 14.48 10.69 -18.84
CA SER A 115 15.59 11.64 -18.82
C SER A 115 15.52 12.66 -17.69
N ASP A 116 14.37 12.78 -17.01
CA ASP A 116 14.16 13.67 -15.87
C ASP A 116 14.61 12.97 -14.58
N ASP A 117 15.55 13.60 -13.86
CA ASP A 117 16.21 12.99 -12.69
C ASP A 117 15.22 12.78 -11.53
N ASP A 118 14.38 13.78 -11.25
CA ASP A 118 13.36 13.71 -10.20
C ASP A 118 12.32 12.62 -10.53
N PHE A 119 11.98 12.48 -11.82
CA PHE A 119 11.07 11.43 -12.25
C PHE A 119 11.68 10.03 -12.06
N ARG A 120 12.98 9.85 -12.34
CA ARG A 120 13.66 8.58 -12.08
C ARG A 120 13.70 8.23 -10.59
N ASP A 121 13.93 9.22 -9.74
CA ASP A 121 13.94 9.03 -8.29
C ASP A 121 12.57 8.56 -7.78
N LEU A 122 11.47 9.12 -8.32
CA LEU A 122 10.13 8.62 -8.05
C LEU A 122 9.94 7.16 -8.50
N ILE A 123 10.46 6.75 -9.66
CA ILE A 123 10.39 5.34 -10.10
C ILE A 123 11.10 4.42 -9.09
N ILE A 124 12.28 4.83 -8.60
CA ILE A 124 13.05 4.05 -7.63
C ILE A 124 12.27 3.92 -6.32
N GLU A 125 11.76 5.03 -5.80
CA GLU A 125 10.99 5.06 -4.55
C GLU A 125 9.73 4.21 -4.65
N THR A 126 8.96 4.34 -5.73
CA THR A 126 7.77 3.52 -5.97
C THR A 126 8.11 2.04 -6.18
N GLY A 127 9.29 1.73 -6.72
CA GLY A 127 9.83 0.37 -6.75
C GLY A 127 10.03 -0.22 -5.36
N ALA A 128 10.60 0.53 -4.41
CA ALA A 128 10.74 0.11 -3.02
C ALA A 128 9.38 -0.09 -2.34
N ILE A 129 8.44 0.82 -2.58
CA ILE A 129 7.06 0.72 -2.09
C ILE A 129 6.37 -0.57 -2.57
N LYS A 130 6.51 -0.93 -3.86
CA LYS A 130 5.97 -2.20 -4.41
C LYS A 130 6.48 -3.42 -3.63
N GLN A 131 7.78 -3.44 -3.28
CA GLN A 131 8.36 -4.54 -2.50
C GLN A 131 7.77 -4.64 -1.08
N ILE A 132 7.53 -3.50 -0.43
CA ILE A 132 6.92 -3.46 0.89
C ILE A 132 5.48 -3.94 0.85
N GLN A 133 4.73 -3.54 -0.19
CA GLN A 133 3.37 -4.02 -0.42
C GLN A 133 3.34 -5.55 -0.59
N MET A 134 4.26 -6.14 -1.36
CA MET A 134 4.37 -7.59 -1.51
C MET A 134 4.65 -8.28 -0.18
N LYS A 135 5.61 -7.75 0.59
CA LYS A 135 5.94 -8.27 1.94
C LYS A 135 4.74 -8.19 2.89
N LEU A 136 3.96 -7.12 2.83
CA LEU A 136 2.73 -6.96 3.61
C LEU A 136 1.72 -8.06 3.27
N ILE A 137 1.45 -8.28 1.98
CA ILE A 137 0.52 -9.34 1.52
C ILE A 137 0.98 -10.73 1.99
N GLU A 138 2.27 -11.03 1.88
CA GLU A 138 2.84 -12.29 2.36
C GLU A 138 2.67 -12.46 3.87
N THR A 139 2.86 -11.39 4.64
CA THR A 139 2.66 -11.40 6.09
C THR A 139 1.19 -11.59 6.45
N ILE A 140 0.28 -10.94 5.73
CA ILE A 140 -1.18 -11.11 5.92
C ILE A 140 -1.60 -12.56 5.69
N ARG A 141 -1.01 -13.25 4.71
CA ARG A 141 -1.31 -14.67 4.46
C ARG A 141 -0.99 -15.57 5.65
N MET A 142 -0.10 -15.16 6.57
CA MET A 142 0.23 -15.91 7.78
C MET A 142 -0.93 -15.99 8.78
N TYR A 143 -1.95 -15.11 8.67
CA TYR A 143 -3.18 -15.25 9.46
C TYR A 143 -3.97 -16.52 9.08
N ASN A 144 -3.79 -17.05 7.86
CA ASN A 144 -4.51 -18.22 7.35
C ASN A 144 -6.05 -18.10 7.50
N LEU A 145 -6.59 -16.93 7.15
CA LEU A 145 -8.01 -16.61 7.25
C LEU A 145 -8.74 -16.81 5.92
N ASN A 146 -10.00 -17.20 5.98
CA ASN A 146 -10.90 -17.23 4.82
C ASN A 146 -11.89 -16.07 4.89
N CYS A 147 -11.42 -14.89 4.50
CA CYS A 147 -12.23 -13.68 4.49
C CYS A 147 -13.13 -13.63 3.25
N SER A 148 -14.14 -14.49 3.19
CA SER A 148 -15.22 -14.33 2.22
C SER A 148 -15.88 -12.96 2.44
N GLN A 149 -16.17 -12.21 1.36
CA GLN A 149 -16.87 -10.94 1.47
C GLN A 149 -18.26 -11.19 2.07
N SER A 150 -18.42 -10.93 3.36
CA SER A 150 -19.74 -10.81 3.98
C SER A 150 -20.41 -9.61 3.34
N ARG A 151 -21.37 -9.88 2.44
CA ARG A 151 -22.29 -8.89 1.92
C ARG A 151 -23.10 -8.35 3.11
N PHE A 152 -22.75 -7.17 3.59
CA PHE A 152 -23.64 -6.36 4.41
C PHE A 152 -24.47 -5.47 3.49
#